data_AF-A0A0G1YKF6-F1
#
_entry.id   AF-A0A0G1YKF6-F1
#
_cell.length_a   1.000
_cell.length_b   1.000
_cell.length_c   1.000
_cell.angle_alpha   90.00
_cell.angle_beta   90.00
_cell.angle_gamma   90.00
#
_symmetry.space_group_name_H-M   'P 1'
#
loop_
_entity.id
_entity.type
_entity.pdbx_description
1 polymer ?
#
loop_
_entity_poly.entity_id
_entity_poly.type
_entity_poly.pdbx_seq_one_letter_code
_entity_poly.pdbx_strand_id
1 'polypeptide(L)'
;MELQYENQVRVGKEFEKIELVAEKLTEKYKEYTELKGFVDYLKGMEKLFAQARIDNWTETKVKEELVENEIHFLAIDSGVDEDIFKRIRDDFGMVYFTVEQVYESAEKLAEKYAACAECLEFIAYMKKVSLLFVEAQREHRDIRTIKESLCKSRIVKLSEDGNPQVETLEGIRMEFEEAMMEMAGNTR
;
A
#
# COMPACT_ATOMS: atom_id res chain seq x y z
N MET A 1 -17.58 -0.19 -24.20
CA MET A 1 -16.45 0.42 -24.93
C MET A 1 -16.29 1.88 -24.53
N GLU A 2 -17.33 2.72 -24.62
CA GLU A 2 -17.28 4.14 -24.19
C GLU A 2 -16.98 4.32 -22.69
N LEU A 3 -17.70 3.63 -21.79
CA LEU A 3 -17.46 3.71 -20.34
C LEU A 3 -16.02 3.30 -19.93
N GLN A 4 -15.45 2.30 -20.61
CA GLN A 4 -14.08 1.85 -20.34
C GLN A 4 -13.05 2.90 -20.77
N TYR A 5 -13.26 3.54 -21.92
CA TYR A 5 -12.41 4.63 -22.38
C TYR A 5 -12.51 5.86 -21.48
N GLU A 6 -13.72 6.25 -21.07
CA GLU A 6 -13.93 7.34 -20.11
C GLU A 6 -13.25 7.09 -18.77
N ASN A 7 -13.35 5.87 -18.24
CA ASN A 7 -12.65 5.48 -17.02
C ASN A 7 -11.13 5.53 -17.20
N GLN A 8 -10.59 5.05 -18.32
CA GLN A 8 -9.15 5.15 -18.61
C GLN A 8 -8.67 6.61 -18.66
N VAL A 9 -9.45 7.52 -19.26
CA VAL A 9 -9.11 8.95 -19.29
C VAL A 9 -9.16 9.56 -17.88
N ARG A 10 -10.16 9.20 -17.07
CA ARG A 10 -10.27 9.67 -15.67
C ARG A 10 -9.11 9.19 -14.81
N VAL A 11 -8.75 7.92 -14.95
CA VAL A 11 -7.59 7.30 -14.29
C VAL A 11 -6.31 8.03 -14.69
N GLY A 12 -6.09 8.23 -15.99
CA GLY A 12 -4.89 8.91 -16.49
C GLY A 12 -4.72 10.30 -15.86
N LYS A 13 -5.80 11.09 -15.83
CA LYS A 13 -5.79 12.42 -15.20
C LYS A 13 -5.49 12.38 -13.70
N GLU A 14 -6.04 11.42 -12.97
CA GLU A 14 -5.74 11.28 -11.54
C GLU A 14 -4.29 10.82 -11.32
N PHE A 15 -3.79 9.91 -12.16
CA PHE A 15 -2.40 9.45 -12.08
C PHE A 15 -1.41 10.56 -12.39
N GLU A 16 -1.68 11.40 -13.38
CA GLU A 16 -0.85 12.57 -13.70
C GLU A 16 -0.73 13.54 -12.51
N LYS A 17 -1.83 13.81 -11.80
CA LYS A 17 -1.81 14.63 -10.57
C LYS A 17 -0.95 13.99 -9.49
N ILE A 18 -1.16 12.69 -9.26
CA ILE A 18 -0.42 11.93 -8.25
C ILE A 18 1.08 11.91 -8.56
N GLU A 19 1.47 11.71 -9.82
CA GLU A 19 2.88 11.79 -10.24
C GLU A 19 3.46 13.17 -9.98
N LEU A 20 2.74 14.24 -10.33
CA LEU A 20 3.23 15.60 -10.14
C LEU A 20 3.42 15.96 -8.66
N VAL A 21 2.56 15.45 -7.75
CA VAL A 21 2.75 15.59 -6.30
C VAL A 21 3.98 14.79 -5.84
N ALA A 22 4.09 13.53 -6.27
CA ALA A 22 5.21 12.67 -5.91
C ALA A 22 6.54 13.24 -6.37
N GLU A 23 6.66 13.68 -7.63
CA GLU A 23 7.88 14.29 -8.19
C GLU A 23 8.32 15.53 -7.39
N LYS A 24 7.39 16.41 -7.02
CA LYS A 24 7.69 17.60 -6.21
C LYS A 24 8.24 17.23 -4.84
N LEU A 25 7.64 16.23 -4.18
CA LEU A 25 8.10 15.77 -2.87
C LEU A 25 9.43 15.01 -2.99
N THR A 26 9.59 14.15 -3.97
CA THR A 26 10.86 13.47 -4.25
C THR A 26 11.98 14.48 -4.47
N GLU A 27 11.76 15.56 -5.23
CA GLU A 27 12.77 16.61 -5.42
C GLU A 27 13.08 17.36 -4.12
N LYS A 28 12.05 17.64 -3.30
CA LYS A 28 12.21 18.28 -1.98
C LYS A 28 13.02 17.43 -1.00
N TYR A 29 12.84 16.10 -1.04
CA TYR A 29 13.48 15.15 -0.12
C TYR A 29 14.62 14.34 -0.76
N LYS A 30 15.14 14.78 -1.92
CA LYS A 30 16.10 14.03 -2.75
C LYS A 30 17.40 13.62 -2.07
N GLU A 31 17.80 14.33 -1.02
CA GLU A 31 19.05 14.08 -0.29
C GLU A 31 18.98 12.80 0.58
N TYR A 32 17.78 12.21 0.75
CA TYR A 32 17.58 11.01 1.56
C TYR A 32 16.84 9.91 0.77
N THR A 33 17.58 8.86 0.39
CA THR A 33 17.06 7.75 -0.43
C THR A 33 15.84 7.05 0.20
N GLU A 34 15.85 6.86 1.52
CA GLU A 34 14.75 6.24 2.27
C GLU A 34 13.45 7.09 2.21
N LEU A 35 13.58 8.43 2.23
CA LEU A 35 12.44 9.33 2.11
C LEU A 35 11.86 9.30 0.70
N LYS A 36 12.69 9.11 -0.32
CA LYS A 36 12.22 8.87 -1.70
C LYS A 36 11.41 7.58 -1.79
N GLY A 37 11.90 6.48 -1.22
CA GLY A 37 11.17 5.21 -1.18
C GLY A 37 9.80 5.34 -0.50
N PHE A 38 9.72 6.13 0.57
CA PHE A 38 8.44 6.42 1.23
C PHE A 38 7.49 7.26 0.35
N VAL A 39 7.98 8.25 -0.39
CA VAL A 39 7.17 9.01 -1.36
C VAL A 39 6.67 8.11 -2.49
N ASP A 40 7.49 7.20 -2.99
CA ASP A 40 7.10 6.22 -4.02
C ASP A 40 6.02 5.25 -3.50
N TYR A 41 6.10 4.83 -2.23
CA TYR A 41 5.05 4.07 -1.56
C TYR A 41 3.73 4.86 -1.49
N LEU A 42 3.75 6.12 -1.05
CA LEU A 42 2.55 6.97 -0.99
C LEU A 42 1.92 7.15 -2.37
N LYS A 43 2.74 7.37 -3.40
CA LYS A 43 2.31 7.43 -4.80
C LYS A 43 1.60 6.13 -5.22
N GLY A 44 2.21 4.98 -4.98
CA GLY A 44 1.64 3.68 -5.34
C GLY A 44 0.29 3.43 -4.67
N MET A 45 0.20 3.75 -3.37
CA MET A 45 -1.04 3.65 -2.60
C MET A 45 -2.12 4.57 -3.16
N GLU A 46 -1.82 5.83 -3.41
CA GLU A 46 -2.83 6.79 -3.91
C GLU A 46 -3.35 6.39 -5.29
N LYS A 47 -2.48 5.91 -6.19
CA LYS A 47 -2.89 5.40 -7.50
C LYS A 47 -3.84 4.20 -7.38
N LEU A 48 -3.51 3.24 -6.53
CA LEU A 48 -4.34 2.07 -6.30
C LEU A 48 -5.74 2.46 -5.82
N PHE A 49 -5.83 3.34 -4.83
CA PHE A 49 -7.15 3.77 -4.31
C PHE A 49 -7.91 4.67 -5.29
N ALA A 50 -7.22 5.50 -6.09
CA ALA A 50 -7.85 6.28 -7.15
C ALA A 50 -8.46 5.35 -8.22
N GLN A 51 -7.71 4.33 -8.65
CA GLN A 51 -8.18 3.31 -9.59
C GLN A 51 -9.38 2.55 -9.03
N ALA A 52 -9.26 2.04 -7.80
CA ALA A 52 -10.30 1.29 -7.13
C ALA A 52 -11.62 2.07 -7.05
N ARG A 53 -11.54 3.37 -6.79
CA ARG A 53 -12.70 4.28 -6.76
C ARG A 53 -13.31 4.52 -8.14
N ILE A 54 -12.50 4.72 -9.19
CA ILE A 54 -13.01 5.03 -10.54
C ILE A 54 -13.66 3.79 -11.17
N ASP A 55 -13.06 2.63 -10.98
CA ASP A 55 -13.53 1.36 -11.54
C ASP A 55 -14.48 0.58 -10.62
N ASN A 56 -14.78 1.10 -9.43
CA ASN A 56 -15.63 0.46 -8.42
C ASN A 56 -15.17 -0.97 -8.10
N TRP A 57 -13.90 -1.12 -7.75
CA TRP A 57 -13.35 -2.42 -7.37
C TRP A 57 -14.03 -2.99 -6.13
N THR A 58 -14.13 -4.33 -6.08
CA THR A 58 -14.54 -5.04 -4.87
C THR A 58 -13.44 -4.98 -3.82
N GLU A 59 -13.79 -5.15 -2.55
CA GLU A 59 -12.82 -5.24 -1.45
C GLU A 59 -11.76 -6.31 -1.70
N THR A 60 -12.17 -7.48 -2.22
CA THR A 60 -11.26 -8.56 -2.61
C THR A 60 -10.23 -8.07 -3.62
N LYS A 61 -10.65 -7.36 -4.67
CA LYS A 61 -9.74 -6.86 -5.69
C LYS A 61 -8.79 -5.79 -5.13
N VAL A 62 -9.28 -4.87 -4.29
CA VAL A 62 -8.41 -3.89 -3.61
C VAL A 62 -7.35 -4.60 -2.78
N LYS A 63 -7.74 -5.65 -2.05
CA LYS A 63 -6.84 -6.44 -1.21
C LYS A 63 -5.78 -7.18 -2.04
N GLU A 64 -6.16 -7.78 -3.16
CA GLU A 64 -5.24 -8.45 -4.10
C GLU A 64 -4.22 -7.46 -4.65
N GLU A 65 -4.68 -6.30 -5.14
CA GLU A 65 -3.82 -5.28 -5.74
C GLU A 65 -2.89 -4.63 -4.71
N LEU A 66 -3.31 -4.51 -3.44
CA LEU A 66 -2.44 -4.05 -2.36
C LEU A 66 -1.27 -5.02 -2.15
N VAL A 67 -1.56 -6.33 -2.18
CA VAL A 67 -0.52 -7.34 -2.03
C VAL A 67 0.39 -7.40 -3.25
N GLU A 68 -0.13 -7.30 -4.48
CA GLU A 68 0.71 -7.21 -5.68
C GLU A 68 1.65 -6.01 -5.64
N ASN A 69 1.16 -4.86 -5.16
CA ASN A 69 1.98 -3.67 -5.00
C ASN A 69 3.10 -3.88 -3.97
N GLU A 70 2.81 -4.51 -2.83
CA GLU A 70 3.82 -4.81 -1.82
C GLU A 70 4.86 -5.83 -2.31
N ILE A 71 4.45 -6.84 -3.08
CA ILE A 71 5.38 -7.79 -3.74
C ILE A 71 6.40 -7.02 -4.58
N HIS A 72 5.94 -6.06 -5.38
CA HIS A 72 6.80 -5.27 -6.24
C HIS A 72 7.79 -4.42 -5.44
N PHE A 73 7.33 -3.73 -4.39
CA PHE A 73 8.20 -2.92 -3.54
C PHE A 73 9.24 -3.77 -2.81
N LEU A 74 8.83 -4.86 -2.16
CA LEU A 74 9.75 -5.71 -1.41
C LEU A 74 10.76 -6.43 -2.33
N ALA A 75 10.37 -6.86 -3.52
CA ALA A 75 11.30 -7.49 -4.46
C ALA A 75 12.39 -6.52 -4.94
N ILE A 76 12.03 -5.25 -5.19
CA ILE A 76 13.00 -4.21 -5.56
C ILE A 76 13.97 -3.94 -4.41
N ASP A 77 13.46 -3.81 -3.18
CA ASP A 77 14.25 -3.40 -2.02
C ASP A 77 15.15 -4.53 -1.48
N SER A 78 14.68 -5.77 -1.51
CA SER A 78 15.37 -6.92 -0.90
C SER A 78 16.25 -7.73 -1.85
N GLY A 79 16.02 -7.62 -3.16
CA GLY A 79 16.60 -8.52 -4.16
C GLY A 79 16.09 -9.97 -4.09
N VAL A 80 15.05 -10.24 -3.27
CA VAL A 80 14.33 -11.52 -3.27
C VAL A 80 13.45 -11.59 -4.51
N ASP A 81 13.45 -12.76 -5.16
CA ASP A 81 12.64 -13.02 -6.35
C ASP A 81 11.13 -12.85 -6.05
N GLU A 82 10.44 -12.06 -6.87
CA GLU A 82 8.98 -11.88 -6.80
C GLU A 82 8.23 -13.21 -6.75
N ASP A 83 8.74 -14.27 -7.40
CA ASP A 83 8.11 -15.58 -7.42
C ASP A 83 8.10 -16.27 -6.04
N ILE A 84 8.99 -15.87 -5.12
CA ILE A 84 8.92 -16.31 -3.72
C ILE A 84 7.72 -15.66 -3.04
N PHE A 85 7.55 -14.35 -3.18
CA PHE A 85 6.42 -13.64 -2.58
C PHE A 85 5.08 -14.06 -3.20
N LYS A 86 5.02 -14.30 -4.52
CA LYS A 86 3.82 -14.84 -5.19
C LYS A 86 3.43 -16.20 -4.64
N ARG A 87 4.40 -17.10 -4.41
CA ARG A 87 4.15 -18.40 -3.76
C ARG A 87 3.64 -18.24 -2.33
N ILE A 88 4.22 -17.30 -1.58
CA ILE A 88 3.76 -16.99 -0.22
C ILE A 88 2.31 -16.48 -0.24
N ARG A 89 1.95 -15.56 -1.16
CA ARG A 89 0.59 -15.06 -1.38
C ARG A 89 -0.39 -16.21 -1.67
N ASP A 90 0.00 -17.09 -2.58
CA ASP A 90 -0.84 -18.22 -3.01
C ASP A 90 -1.05 -19.22 -1.87
N ASP A 91 0.00 -19.53 -1.10
CA ASP A 91 -0.08 -20.40 0.08
C ASP A 91 -0.85 -19.75 1.24
N PHE A 92 -0.84 -18.42 1.34
CA PHE A 92 -1.62 -17.67 2.32
C PHE A 92 -3.11 -17.88 1.99
N GLY A 93 -3.53 -17.51 0.79
CA GLY A 93 -4.91 -17.64 0.33
C GLY A 93 -5.75 -16.45 0.80
N MET A 94 -5.94 -15.46 -0.05
CA MET A 94 -6.40 -14.12 0.35
C MET A 94 -7.89 -13.97 0.67
N VAL A 95 -8.67 -15.05 0.61
CA VAL A 95 -10.13 -15.03 0.81
C VAL A 95 -10.44 -15.63 2.19
N TYR A 96 -10.32 -14.82 3.23
CA TYR A 96 -10.65 -15.23 4.60
C TYR A 96 -11.91 -14.58 5.11
N PHE A 97 -12.60 -15.29 5.99
CA PHE A 97 -13.83 -14.82 6.62
C PHE A 97 -13.67 -14.61 8.13
N THR A 98 -12.59 -15.10 8.74
CA THR A 98 -12.33 -14.99 10.18
C THR A 98 -10.91 -14.56 10.51
N VAL A 99 -10.75 -13.95 11.69
CA VAL A 99 -9.45 -13.59 12.26
C VAL A 99 -8.58 -14.83 12.47
N GLU A 100 -9.16 -15.92 12.98
CA GLU A 100 -8.45 -17.18 13.26
C GLU A 100 -7.76 -17.74 12.00
N GLN A 101 -8.46 -17.81 10.86
CA GLN A 101 -7.89 -18.29 9.60
C GLN A 101 -6.67 -17.48 9.15
N VAL A 102 -6.70 -16.17 9.38
CA VAL A 102 -5.60 -15.27 9.04
C VAL A 102 -4.38 -15.53 9.93
N TYR A 103 -4.59 -15.74 11.22
CA TYR A 103 -3.49 -16.04 12.16
C TYR A 103 -2.86 -17.40 11.85
N GLU A 104 -3.66 -18.45 11.70
CA GLU A 104 -3.16 -19.81 11.41
C GLU A 104 -2.34 -19.85 10.12
N SER A 105 -2.82 -19.18 9.06
CA SER A 105 -2.12 -19.14 7.77
C SER A 105 -0.79 -18.38 7.88
N ALA A 106 -0.78 -17.25 8.60
CA ALA A 106 0.42 -16.46 8.82
C ALA A 106 1.47 -17.21 9.66
N GLU A 107 1.06 -17.89 10.73
CA GLU A 107 1.96 -18.64 11.61
C GLU A 107 2.60 -19.82 10.86
N LYS A 108 1.80 -20.61 10.14
CA LYS A 108 2.31 -21.71 9.32
C LYS A 108 3.32 -21.24 8.27
N LEU A 109 3.06 -20.09 7.63
CA LEU A 109 3.98 -19.53 6.66
C LEU A 109 5.23 -18.95 7.32
N ALA A 110 5.10 -18.30 8.48
CA ALA A 110 6.25 -17.77 9.22
C ALA A 110 7.21 -18.90 9.63
N GLU A 111 6.69 -20.06 10.03
CA GLU A 111 7.51 -21.25 10.31
C GLU A 111 8.23 -21.76 9.05
N LYS A 112 7.51 -21.84 7.92
CA LYS A 112 8.07 -22.31 6.63
C LYS A 112 9.18 -21.40 6.11
N TYR A 113 9.06 -20.10 6.32
CA TYR A 113 9.99 -19.08 5.82
C TYR A 113 10.84 -18.43 6.92
N ALA A 114 11.02 -19.09 8.07
CA ALA A 114 11.68 -18.54 9.25
C ALA A 114 13.11 -18.01 9.03
N ALA A 115 13.81 -18.48 8.00
CA ALA A 115 15.16 -18.07 7.65
C ALA A 115 15.23 -16.90 6.63
N CYS A 116 14.10 -16.34 6.21
CA CYS A 116 14.01 -15.25 5.23
C CYS A 116 13.31 -14.05 5.88
N ALA A 117 14.08 -13.06 6.31
CA ALA A 117 13.56 -11.90 7.05
C ALA A 117 12.51 -11.12 6.24
N GLU A 118 12.76 -10.97 4.94
CA GLU A 118 11.91 -10.24 4.01
C GLU A 118 10.63 -11.02 3.69
N CYS A 119 10.71 -12.36 3.67
CA CYS A 119 9.53 -13.22 3.60
C CYS A 119 8.67 -13.07 4.86
N LEU A 120 9.28 -13.00 6.04
CA LEU A 120 8.56 -12.79 7.30
C LEU A 120 7.89 -11.42 7.34
N GLU A 121 8.56 -10.38 6.83
CA GLU A 121 7.99 -9.05 6.66
C GLU A 121 6.77 -9.08 5.74
N PHE A 122 6.89 -9.73 4.58
CA PHE A 122 5.77 -9.88 3.64
C PHE A 122 4.59 -10.66 4.24
N ILE A 123 4.85 -11.74 5.00
CA ILE A 123 3.81 -12.49 5.71
C ILE A 123 3.11 -11.62 6.76
N ALA A 124 3.87 -10.82 7.51
CA ALA A 124 3.31 -9.88 8.48
C ALA A 124 2.44 -8.81 7.80
N TYR A 125 2.85 -8.31 6.63
CA TYR A 125 2.05 -7.41 5.80
C TYR A 125 0.73 -8.05 5.38
N MET A 126 0.75 -9.25 4.79
CA MET A 126 -0.46 -9.96 4.35
C MET A 126 -1.42 -10.25 5.51
N LYS A 127 -0.88 -10.64 6.67
CA LYS A 127 -1.64 -10.80 7.91
C LYS A 127 -2.34 -9.50 8.28
N LYS A 128 -1.61 -8.39 8.31
CA LYS A 128 -2.15 -7.07 8.65
C LYS A 128 -3.25 -6.63 7.69
N VAL A 129 -3.00 -6.68 6.38
CA VAL A 129 -4.01 -6.31 5.37
C VAL A 129 -5.25 -7.18 5.54
N SER A 130 -5.09 -8.49 5.70
CA SER A 130 -6.23 -9.40 5.87
C SER A 130 -7.05 -9.09 7.12
N LEU A 131 -6.42 -8.80 8.25
CA LEU A 131 -7.13 -8.41 9.47
C LEU A 131 -7.86 -7.08 9.30
N LEU A 132 -7.24 -6.08 8.66
CA LEU A 132 -7.87 -4.79 8.39
C LEU A 132 -9.15 -4.94 7.57
N PHE A 133 -9.15 -5.81 6.55
CA PHE A 133 -10.34 -6.05 5.74
C PHE A 133 -11.42 -6.84 6.50
N VAL A 134 -11.03 -7.83 7.32
CA VAL A 134 -11.97 -8.56 8.19
C VAL A 134 -12.62 -7.60 9.21
N GLU A 135 -11.84 -6.70 9.81
CA GLU A 135 -12.35 -5.67 10.72
C GLU A 135 -13.22 -4.65 10.00
N ALA A 136 -12.82 -4.17 8.82
CA ALA A 136 -13.58 -3.20 8.05
C ALA A 136 -14.96 -3.73 7.66
N GLN A 137 -15.08 -5.02 7.29
CA GLN A 137 -16.36 -5.67 7.06
C GLN A 137 -17.24 -5.74 8.32
N ARG A 138 -16.64 -6.05 9.48
CA ARG A 138 -17.36 -6.16 10.75
C ARG A 138 -17.86 -4.81 11.27
N GLU A 139 -17.07 -3.77 11.08
CA GLU A 139 -17.32 -2.43 11.64
C GLU A 139 -17.84 -1.42 10.61
N HIS A 140 -18.07 -1.84 9.36
CA HIS A 140 -18.43 -0.98 8.24
C HIS A 140 -17.48 0.22 8.05
N ARG A 141 -16.17 -0.01 8.25
CA ARG A 141 -15.16 1.03 8.05
C ARG A 141 -15.00 1.34 6.57
N ASP A 142 -14.70 2.59 6.27
CA ASP A 142 -14.45 3.02 4.91
C ASP A 142 -13.02 2.67 4.44
N ILE A 143 -12.84 2.70 3.12
CA ILE A 143 -11.57 2.40 2.47
C ILE A 143 -10.48 3.43 2.81
N ARG A 144 -10.87 4.65 3.19
CA ARG A 144 -9.95 5.71 3.61
C ARG A 144 -9.26 5.33 4.93
N THR A 145 -10.00 4.76 5.86
CA THR A 145 -9.49 4.27 7.15
C THR A 145 -8.47 3.14 6.94
N ILE A 146 -8.73 2.26 5.97
CA ILE A 146 -7.77 1.21 5.57
C ILE A 146 -6.47 1.84 5.05
N LYS A 147 -6.57 2.79 4.11
CA LYS A 147 -5.40 3.50 3.57
C LYS A 147 -4.57 4.16 4.68
N GLU A 148 -5.22 4.89 5.59
CA GLU A 148 -4.55 5.57 6.69
C GLU A 148 -3.82 4.58 7.63
N SER A 149 -4.47 3.45 7.96
CA SER A 149 -3.87 2.41 8.80
C SER A 149 -2.63 1.76 8.16
N LEU A 150 -2.66 1.57 6.84
CA LEU A 150 -1.52 1.05 6.08
C LEU A 150 -0.37 2.07 6.03
N CYS A 151 -0.66 3.35 5.77
CA CYS A 151 0.36 4.40 5.79
C CYS A 151 1.03 4.52 7.17
N LYS A 152 0.25 4.58 8.26
CA LYS A 152 0.80 4.63 9.62
C LYS A 152 1.65 3.39 9.95
N SER A 153 1.26 2.22 9.45
CA SER A 153 2.08 1.02 9.58
C SER A 153 3.45 1.18 8.94
N ARG A 154 3.48 1.68 7.70
CA ARG A 154 4.72 1.85 6.95
C ARG A 154 5.62 2.87 7.62
N ILE A 155 5.04 3.95 8.17
CA ILE A 155 5.77 4.95 8.95
C ILE A 155 6.47 4.30 10.14
N VAL A 156 5.71 3.56 10.97
CA VAL A 156 6.28 2.88 12.15
C VAL A 156 7.42 1.96 11.73
N LYS A 157 7.20 1.15 10.68
CA LYS A 157 8.19 0.20 10.17
C LYS A 157 9.48 0.88 9.69
N LEU A 158 9.37 1.92 8.87
CA LEU A 158 10.54 2.66 8.37
C LEU A 158 11.28 3.41 9.47
N SER A 159 10.61 3.74 10.57
CA SER A 159 11.20 4.43 11.71
C SER A 159 11.70 3.52 12.84
N GLU A 160 11.66 2.18 12.66
CA GLU A 160 12.00 1.22 13.73
C GLU A 160 13.41 1.46 14.31
N ASP A 161 14.37 1.84 13.47
CA ASP A 161 15.75 2.13 13.86
C ASP A 161 15.99 3.59 14.26
N GLY A 162 14.91 4.40 14.31
CA GLY A 162 14.93 5.82 14.65
C GLY A 162 15.40 6.75 13.52
N ASN A 163 15.72 6.20 12.35
CA ASN A 163 16.10 6.94 11.17
C ASN A 163 15.47 6.29 9.91
N PRO A 164 14.57 6.99 9.18
CA PRO A 164 14.09 8.35 9.44
C PRO A 164 13.16 8.45 10.66
N GLN A 165 13.10 9.65 11.26
CA GLN A 165 12.21 9.92 12.41
C GLN A 165 10.73 9.85 11.99
N VAL A 166 9.88 9.34 12.89
CA VAL A 166 8.42 9.25 12.69
C VAL A 166 7.84 10.60 12.27
N GLU A 167 8.26 11.69 12.91
CA GLU A 167 7.77 13.05 12.63
C GLU A 167 8.12 13.50 11.22
N THR A 168 9.26 13.06 10.68
CA THR A 168 9.66 13.38 9.30
C THR A 168 8.77 12.65 8.30
N LEU A 169 8.51 11.36 8.52
CA LEU A 169 7.65 10.55 7.66
C LEU A 169 6.18 11.02 7.73
N GLU A 170 5.67 11.35 8.92
CA GLU A 170 4.34 11.94 9.08
C GLU A 170 4.25 13.30 8.38
N GLY A 171 5.29 14.13 8.46
CA GLY A 171 5.38 15.39 7.71
C GLY A 171 5.26 15.18 6.20
N ILE A 172 6.01 14.23 5.63
CA ILE A 172 5.91 13.88 4.21
C ILE A 172 4.50 13.41 3.85
N ARG A 173 3.88 12.55 4.67
CA ARG A 173 2.51 12.06 4.44
C ARG A 173 1.50 13.22 4.43
N MET A 174 1.60 14.13 5.39
CA MET A 174 0.71 15.29 5.48
C MET A 174 0.88 16.22 4.28
N GLU A 175 2.11 16.54 3.89
CA GLU A 175 2.38 17.37 2.71
C GLU A 175 1.84 16.73 1.41
N PHE A 176 1.95 15.41 1.29
CA PHE A 176 1.39 14.65 0.17
C PHE A 176 -0.14 14.79 0.13
N GLU A 177 -0.81 14.58 1.26
CA GLU A 177 -2.27 14.70 1.37
C GLU A 177 -2.77 16.12 1.09
N GLU A 178 -2.07 17.13 1.62
CA GLU A 178 -2.39 18.55 1.37
C GLU A 178 -2.28 18.90 -0.11
N ALA A 179 -1.17 18.54 -0.77
CA ALA A 179 -0.98 18.80 -2.18
C ALA A 179 -2.03 18.10 -3.05
N MET A 180 -2.44 16.87 -2.68
CA MET A 180 -3.53 16.16 -3.36
C MET A 180 -4.88 16.87 -3.20
N MET A 181 -5.17 17.43 -2.03
CA MET A 181 -6.40 18.21 -1.78
C MET A 181 -6.42 19.52 -2.58
N GLU A 182 -5.31 20.24 -2.66
CA GLU A 182 -5.19 21.47 -3.45
C GLU A 182 -5.44 21.22 -4.95
N MET A 183 -4.89 20.14 -5.49
CA MET A 183 -5.11 19.77 -6.89
C MET A 183 -6.55 19.32 -7.18
N ALA A 184 -7.24 18.74 -6.19
CA ALA A 184 -8.66 18.46 -6.31
C ALA A 184 -9.51 19.75 -6.31
N GLY A 185 -9.11 20.74 -5.49
CA GLY A 185 -9.77 22.05 -5.38
C GLY A 185 -9.63 22.95 -6.61
N ASN A 186 -8.53 22.84 -7.37
CA ASN A 186 -8.24 23.63 -8.57
C ASN A 186 -8.97 23.16 -9.85
N THR A 187 -9.99 22.30 -9.72
CA THR A 187 -10.79 21.78 -10.86
C THR A 187 -12.18 22.43 -10.97
N ARG A 188 -12.37 23.65 -10.43
CA ARG A 188 -13.63 24.43 -10.54
C ARG A 188 -13.53 25.59 -11.51
#